data_AF-A0A520IFY9-F1
#
_entry.id   AF-A0A520IFY9-F1
#
_cell.length_a   1.000
_cell.length_b   1.000
_cell.length_c   1.000
_cell.angle_alpha   90.00
_cell.angle_beta   90.00
_cell.angle_gamma   90.00
#
_symmetry.space_group_name_H-M   'P 1'
#
loop_
_entity.id
_entity.type
_entity.pdbx_description
1 polymer ?
#
loop_
_entity_poly.entity_id
_entity_poly.type
_entity_poly.pdbx_seq_one_letter_code
_entity_poly.pdbx_strand_id
1 'polypeptide(L)'
;MIRNTFIFAIGGTGSRVVRSLTMLLAAGCKLNDSNKIIPVIIDVDAKNADTTRTLKALEAYKLIRNKAYSPLRNGDGSDSLTGFFNANLNTLSSLQTEGAERIDDSFQLKFDNMETSFIKYLDPKEELVNDVTMDMLRALYDDTPSDHPQYENTELHLRLDEGFKGNPNIGCVVFNSLSALKEYQFVAKSINANDRIFIISSIFGGTGSSGFPQLIKLIKGDDRLKDIMLGALTVMPYYKIAAKKTTGGDGRISSESFDAKTEAALSYYAKHLSGQLDALYHVWDTPTKQYEYNAGGDQQLDPAHLVEMIGATAIIDFINKPNETLEPKGATKYFDYGILQESASTDFRHFYDWSARQIM
;
A
#
# COMPACT_ATOMS: atom_id res chain seq x y z
N MET A 1 2.95 25.50 8.03
CA MET A 1 4.14 24.88 8.68
C MET A 1 4.52 23.69 7.83
N ILE A 2 5.78 23.61 7.38
CA ILE A 2 6.21 22.57 6.44
C ILE A 2 6.33 21.23 7.18
N ARG A 3 5.79 20.14 6.63
CA ARG A 3 5.70 18.81 7.28
C ARG A 3 6.11 17.67 6.36
N ASN A 4 6.60 16.57 6.89
CA ASN A 4 6.85 15.35 6.11
C ASN A 4 5.55 14.56 5.92
N THR A 5 5.44 13.83 4.80
CA THR A 5 4.36 12.85 4.60
C THR A 5 4.95 11.48 4.31
N PHE A 6 4.55 10.50 5.11
CA PHE A 6 4.92 9.09 4.96
C PHE A 6 3.81 8.36 4.22
N ILE A 7 4.14 7.71 3.10
CA ILE A 7 3.17 7.01 2.27
C ILE A 7 3.45 5.51 2.36
N PHE A 8 2.62 4.77 3.09
CA PHE A 8 2.73 3.32 3.17
C PHE A 8 1.92 2.66 2.05
N ALA A 9 2.61 2.03 1.11
CA ALA A 9 2.00 1.40 -0.05
C ALA A 9 2.04 -0.12 0.09
N ILE A 10 0.89 -0.75 0.31
CA ILE A 10 0.79 -2.16 0.67
C ILE A 10 0.44 -3.02 -0.56
N GLY A 11 1.31 -3.98 -0.86
CA GLY A 11 1.20 -4.91 -1.98
C GLY A 11 1.30 -4.26 -3.36
N GLY A 12 1.18 -5.09 -4.41
CA GLY A 12 1.34 -4.64 -5.81
C GLY A 12 0.40 -3.50 -6.23
N THR A 13 -0.85 -3.45 -5.74
CA THR A 13 -1.75 -2.32 -6.04
C THR A 13 -1.28 -1.02 -5.39
N GLY A 14 -0.81 -1.07 -4.13
CA GLY A 14 -0.22 0.09 -3.47
C GLY A 14 0.99 0.62 -4.24
N SER A 15 1.90 -0.28 -4.63
CA SER A 15 3.07 0.04 -5.47
C SER A 15 2.65 0.74 -6.78
N ARG A 16 1.65 0.20 -7.48
CA ARG A 16 1.15 0.76 -8.74
C ARG A 16 0.55 2.16 -8.61
N VAL A 17 -0.16 2.44 -7.51
CA VAL A 17 -0.64 3.79 -7.19
C VAL A 17 0.55 4.74 -6.93
N VAL A 18 1.55 4.30 -6.17
CA VAL A 18 2.77 5.11 -5.93
C VAL A 18 3.52 5.36 -7.24
N ARG A 19 3.59 4.39 -8.16
CA ARG A 19 4.18 4.60 -9.48
C ARG A 19 3.46 5.72 -10.24
N SER A 20 2.14 5.76 -10.17
CA SER A 20 1.34 6.83 -10.78
C SER A 20 1.59 8.18 -10.08
N LEU A 21 1.68 8.19 -8.75
CA LEU A 21 2.08 9.38 -7.98
C LEU A 21 3.43 9.91 -8.45
N THR A 22 4.44 9.05 -8.59
CA THR A 22 5.78 9.44 -9.06
C THR A 22 5.72 10.13 -10.42
N MET A 23 4.89 9.65 -11.34
CA MET A 23 4.70 10.29 -12.65
C MET A 23 4.01 11.65 -12.53
N LEU A 24 2.98 11.78 -11.68
CA LEU A 24 2.32 13.06 -11.43
C LEU A 24 3.26 14.09 -10.81
N LEU A 25 4.10 13.68 -9.85
CA LEU A 25 5.12 14.54 -9.26
C LEU A 25 6.20 14.92 -10.28
N ALA A 26 6.60 13.99 -11.15
CA ALA A 26 7.53 14.28 -12.24
C ALA A 26 6.96 15.33 -13.20
N ALA A 27 5.65 15.29 -13.45
CA ALA A 27 4.91 16.27 -14.24
C ALA A 27 4.72 17.64 -13.54
N GLY A 28 5.23 17.82 -12.31
CA GLY A 28 5.21 19.10 -11.60
C GLY A 28 3.95 19.33 -10.75
N CYS A 29 3.18 18.27 -10.47
CA CYS A 29 2.07 18.36 -9.54
C CYS A 29 2.54 18.87 -8.17
N LYS A 30 1.89 19.93 -7.67
CA LYS A 30 2.32 20.63 -6.46
C LYS A 30 1.79 19.97 -5.18
N LEU A 31 2.65 19.97 -4.17
CA LEU A 31 2.34 19.55 -2.82
C LEU A 31 2.53 20.74 -1.88
N ASN A 32 1.43 21.18 -1.27
CA ASN A 32 1.39 22.32 -0.38
C ASN A 32 1.88 21.92 1.02
N ASP A 33 2.59 22.82 1.69
CA ASP A 33 3.14 22.62 3.05
C ASP A 33 3.97 21.32 3.23
N SER A 34 4.46 20.71 2.14
CA SER A 34 5.19 19.44 2.19
C SER A 34 6.70 19.67 2.17
N ASN A 35 7.41 19.10 3.15
CA ASN A 35 8.87 19.13 3.25
C ASN A 35 9.48 17.99 2.46
N LYS A 36 9.09 16.75 2.80
CA LYS A 36 9.54 15.51 2.18
C LYS A 36 8.36 14.57 1.99
N ILE A 37 8.38 13.86 0.88
CA ILE A 37 7.50 12.71 0.61
C ILE A 37 8.33 11.46 0.78
N ILE A 38 7.87 10.54 1.62
CA ILE A 38 8.61 9.33 1.97
C ILE A 38 7.74 8.12 1.69
N PRO A 39 7.80 7.57 0.46
CA PRO A 39 7.15 6.33 0.12
C PRO A 39 7.83 5.15 0.83
N VAL A 40 7.02 4.27 1.41
CA VAL A 40 7.41 3.05 2.09
C VAL A 40 6.55 1.92 1.53
N ILE A 41 7.11 1.16 0.59
CA ILE A 41 6.47 0.01 -0.04
C ILE A 41 6.56 -1.19 0.91
N ILE A 42 5.43 -1.83 1.15
CA ILE A 42 5.31 -3.04 1.94
C ILE A 42 4.75 -4.13 1.04
N ASP A 43 5.65 -4.93 0.47
CA ASP A 43 5.30 -6.07 -0.36
C ASP A 43 6.13 -7.28 0.05
N VAL A 44 5.44 -8.36 0.39
CA VAL A 44 6.04 -9.63 0.82
C VAL A 44 6.41 -10.51 -0.38
N ASP A 45 5.84 -10.24 -1.57
CA ASP A 45 6.27 -10.85 -2.82
C ASP A 45 7.51 -10.13 -3.34
N ALA A 46 8.69 -10.63 -2.96
CA ALA A 46 9.97 -10.02 -3.30
C ALA A 46 10.26 -10.01 -4.81
N LYS A 47 9.58 -10.87 -5.59
CA LYS A 47 9.75 -11.01 -7.04
C LYS A 47 8.71 -10.22 -7.82
N ASN A 48 7.81 -9.49 -7.17
CA ASN A 48 6.72 -8.80 -7.84
C ASN A 48 7.25 -7.78 -8.87
N ALA A 49 6.96 -8.01 -10.15
CA ALA A 49 7.51 -7.16 -11.21
C ALA A 49 6.89 -5.77 -11.26
N ASP A 50 5.64 -5.59 -10.82
CA ASP A 50 5.02 -4.27 -10.69
C ASP A 50 5.60 -3.43 -9.55
N THR A 51 5.90 -4.06 -8.41
CA THR A 51 6.69 -3.43 -7.34
C THR A 51 8.08 -3.07 -7.84
N THR A 52 8.77 -3.96 -8.56
CA THR A 52 10.06 -3.66 -9.19
C THR A 52 10.00 -2.45 -10.13
N ARG A 53 8.96 -2.35 -10.98
CA ARG A 53 8.75 -1.19 -11.87
C ARG A 53 8.54 0.10 -11.09
N THR A 54 7.86 0.03 -9.96
CA THR A 54 7.61 1.16 -9.06
C THR A 54 8.91 1.65 -8.42
N LEU A 55 9.71 0.74 -7.87
CA LEU A 55 11.02 1.05 -7.29
C LEU A 55 11.93 1.74 -8.30
N LYS A 56 12.01 1.21 -9.53
CA LYS A 56 12.77 1.84 -10.63
C LYS A 56 12.31 3.28 -10.92
N ALA A 57 11.00 3.53 -10.91
CA ALA A 57 10.46 4.88 -11.13
C ALA A 57 10.83 5.84 -9.99
N LEU A 58 10.75 5.38 -8.74
CA LEU A 58 11.12 6.16 -7.55
C LEU A 58 12.62 6.48 -7.55
N GLU A 59 13.48 5.50 -7.83
CA GLU A 59 14.93 5.72 -7.94
C GLU A 59 15.29 6.66 -9.09
N ALA A 60 14.63 6.52 -10.25
CA ALA A 60 14.82 7.44 -11.37
C ALA A 60 14.41 8.87 -11.01
N TYR A 61 13.27 9.05 -10.33
CA TYR A 61 12.83 10.36 -9.85
C TYR A 61 13.85 10.97 -8.89
N LYS A 62 14.27 10.22 -7.85
CA LYS A 62 15.25 10.65 -6.86
C LYS A 62 16.59 11.01 -7.52
N LEU A 63 17.06 10.21 -8.47
CA LEU A 63 18.29 10.46 -9.23
C LEU A 63 18.19 11.74 -10.08
N ILE A 64 17.11 11.90 -10.85
CA ILE A 64 16.89 13.09 -11.69
C ILE A 64 16.85 14.33 -10.81
N ARG A 65 16.12 14.28 -9.69
CA ARG A 65 16.04 15.40 -8.76
C ARG A 65 17.42 15.78 -8.22
N ASN A 66 18.19 14.80 -7.75
CA ASN A 66 19.52 15.03 -7.18
C ASN A 66 20.57 15.50 -8.19
N LYS A 67 20.43 15.16 -9.48
CA LYS A 67 21.43 15.48 -10.51
C LYS A 67 21.09 16.70 -11.36
N ALA A 68 19.82 16.88 -11.69
CA ALA A 68 19.37 17.86 -12.68
C ALA A 68 18.45 18.94 -12.10
N TYR A 69 17.78 18.67 -10.98
CA TYR A 69 16.86 19.59 -10.31
C TYR A 69 17.32 19.88 -8.87
N SER A 70 18.61 20.18 -8.69
CA SER A 70 19.09 20.78 -7.44
C SER A 70 18.24 22.01 -7.16
N PRO A 71 17.46 22.03 -6.07
CA PRO A 71 16.43 23.03 -5.89
C PRO A 71 17.05 24.41 -5.85
N LEU A 72 16.54 25.32 -6.69
CA LEU A 72 16.78 26.74 -6.51
C LEU A 72 16.30 27.07 -5.10
N ARG A 73 17.22 27.38 -4.19
CA ARG A 73 16.86 27.74 -2.83
C ARG A 73 16.24 29.12 -2.85
N ASN A 74 15.03 29.24 -2.31
CA ASN A 74 14.45 30.51 -1.97
C ASN A 74 15.34 31.22 -0.93
N GLY A 75 15.19 32.53 -0.78
CA GLY A 75 15.98 33.32 0.19
C GLY A 75 15.82 32.88 1.65
N ASP A 76 14.79 32.08 1.96
CA ASP A 76 14.52 31.49 3.27
C ASP A 76 15.14 30.07 3.45
N GLY A 77 15.86 29.56 2.44
CA GLY A 77 16.49 28.24 2.47
C GLY A 77 15.58 27.08 2.06
N SER A 78 14.31 27.34 1.73
CA SER A 78 13.37 26.34 1.19
C SER A 78 13.63 26.05 -0.29
N ASP A 79 13.24 24.86 -0.74
CA ASP A 79 13.32 24.48 -2.15
C ASP A 79 12.26 25.24 -2.98
N SER A 80 12.64 25.82 -4.12
CA SER A 80 11.66 26.37 -5.05
C SER A 80 10.71 25.28 -5.55
N LEU A 81 9.41 25.48 -5.32
CA LEU A 81 8.34 24.54 -5.66
C LEU A 81 7.88 24.64 -7.13
N THR A 82 8.60 25.37 -7.99
CA THR A 82 8.19 25.59 -9.39
C THR A 82 8.91 24.66 -10.36
N GLY A 83 8.17 24.04 -11.27
CA GLY A 83 8.70 23.22 -12.36
C GLY A 83 8.44 21.72 -12.18
N PHE A 84 8.94 20.94 -13.13
CA PHE A 84 8.96 19.47 -13.08
C PHE A 84 9.86 18.97 -11.94
N PHE A 85 9.62 17.77 -11.42
CA PHE A 85 10.43 17.14 -10.35
C PHE A 85 10.64 18.00 -9.08
N ASN A 86 9.68 18.87 -8.76
CA ASN A 86 9.76 19.81 -7.64
C ASN A 86 9.64 19.13 -6.27
N ALA A 87 8.82 18.08 -6.14
CA ALA A 87 8.56 17.41 -4.87
C ALA A 87 9.81 16.70 -4.34
N ASN A 88 10.11 16.90 -3.05
CA ASN A 88 11.25 16.31 -2.36
C ASN A 88 10.98 14.86 -1.93
N LEU A 89 10.94 13.96 -2.91
CA LEU A 89 10.71 12.53 -2.70
C LEU A 89 12.01 11.83 -2.32
N ASN A 90 12.04 11.19 -1.15
CA ASN A 90 13.21 10.47 -0.65
C ASN A 90 12.83 9.21 0.12
N THR A 91 13.84 8.40 0.40
CA THR A 91 13.80 7.22 1.24
C THR A 91 13.90 7.59 2.73
N LEU A 92 13.69 6.60 3.60
CA LEU A 92 13.81 6.73 5.05
C LEU A 92 15.21 7.11 5.52
N SER A 93 16.26 6.65 4.83
CA SER A 93 17.66 6.98 5.13
C SER A 93 17.91 8.50 5.12
N SER A 94 17.12 9.27 4.36
CA SER A 94 17.22 10.73 4.31
C SER A 94 16.78 11.45 5.60
N LEU A 95 16.15 10.73 6.54
CA LEU A 95 15.77 11.24 7.86
C LEU A 95 16.82 10.90 8.94
N GLN A 96 17.85 10.13 8.59
CA GLN A 96 18.86 9.70 9.54
C GLN A 96 19.76 10.86 9.99
N THR A 97 19.97 10.98 11.29
CA THR A 97 20.94 11.90 11.90
C THR A 97 22.27 11.20 12.13
N GLU A 98 23.37 11.96 12.13
CA GLU A 98 24.72 11.42 12.41
C GLU A 98 24.75 10.67 13.76
N GLY A 99 25.28 9.44 13.76
CA GLY A 99 25.38 8.60 14.96
C GLY A 99 24.20 7.65 15.22
N ALA A 100 23.09 7.76 14.49
CA ALA A 100 21.99 6.79 14.56
C ALA A 100 22.31 5.49 13.81
N GLU A 101 21.60 4.41 14.14
CA GLU A 101 21.76 3.11 13.50
C GLU A 101 21.48 3.19 11.98
N ARG A 102 22.37 2.65 11.15
CA ARG A 102 22.26 2.73 9.68
C ARG A 102 20.98 2.05 9.18
N ILE A 103 20.21 2.79 8.40
CA ILE A 103 19.03 2.31 7.66
C ILE A 103 19.40 2.20 6.17
N ASP A 104 18.92 1.16 5.52
CA ASP A 104 19.09 0.97 4.08
C ASP A 104 18.49 2.13 3.30
N ASP A 105 19.19 2.55 2.23
CA ASP A 105 18.66 3.52 1.28
C ASP A 105 17.68 2.83 0.32
N SER A 106 16.49 2.52 0.81
CA SER A 106 15.46 1.74 0.11
C SER A 106 14.08 2.37 0.28
N PHE A 107 13.24 2.21 -0.75
CA PHE A 107 11.81 2.52 -0.70
C PHE A 107 10.96 1.33 -0.24
N GLN A 108 11.52 0.13 -0.10
CA GLN A 108 10.80 -1.08 0.31
C GLN A 108 11.25 -1.55 1.70
N LEU A 109 10.28 -1.92 2.54
CA LEU A 109 10.54 -2.66 3.78
C LEU A 109 10.83 -4.12 3.45
N LYS A 110 11.95 -4.62 3.95
CA LYS A 110 12.32 -6.02 3.84
C LYS A 110 11.83 -6.76 5.08
N PHE A 111 11.09 -7.83 4.87
CA PHE A 111 10.73 -8.74 5.95
C PHE A 111 11.82 -9.80 6.06
N ASP A 112 12.33 -10.03 7.26
CA ASP A 112 13.29 -11.09 7.52
C ASP A 112 12.59 -12.46 7.48
N ASN A 113 13.31 -13.48 7.01
CA ASN A 113 12.91 -14.90 7.08
C ASN A 113 11.58 -15.24 6.39
N MET A 114 11.19 -14.51 5.33
CA MET A 114 9.98 -14.82 4.56
C MET A 114 10.16 -15.97 3.55
N GLU A 115 11.40 -16.41 3.28
CA GLU A 115 11.69 -17.54 2.37
C GLU A 115 11.32 -18.91 2.99
N THR A 116 10.12 -19.01 3.55
CA THR A 116 9.60 -20.17 4.29
C THR A 116 8.12 -20.41 3.99
N SER A 117 7.58 -21.55 4.44
CA SER A 117 6.14 -21.82 4.44
C SER A 117 5.47 -21.28 5.71
N PHE A 118 4.15 -21.06 5.67
CA PHE A 118 3.42 -20.53 6.81
C PHE A 118 3.54 -21.40 8.08
N ILE A 119 3.45 -22.73 7.95
CA ILE A 119 3.63 -23.66 9.07
C ILE A 119 5.03 -23.57 9.71
N LYS A 120 6.08 -23.45 8.87
CA LYS A 120 7.46 -23.28 9.36
C LYS A 120 7.71 -21.89 9.94
N TYR A 121 6.96 -20.89 9.50
CA TYR A 121 6.99 -19.56 10.10
C TYR A 121 6.38 -19.58 11.51
N LEU A 122 5.27 -20.32 11.70
CA LEU A 122 4.63 -20.49 13.01
C LEU A 122 5.45 -21.36 13.96
N ASP A 123 6.07 -22.42 13.45
CA ASP A 123 6.84 -23.39 14.22
C ASP A 123 8.21 -23.68 13.56
N PRO A 124 9.17 -22.74 13.65
CA PRO A 124 10.45 -22.86 12.95
C PRO A 124 11.35 -23.97 13.50
N LYS A 125 11.05 -24.48 14.70
CA LYS A 125 11.82 -25.53 15.38
C LYS A 125 11.10 -26.87 15.41
N GLU A 126 9.92 -26.97 14.80
CA GLU A 126 9.09 -28.17 14.79
C GLU A 126 8.74 -28.67 16.21
N GLU A 127 8.57 -27.74 17.16
CA GLU A 127 8.24 -28.03 18.56
C GLU A 127 6.78 -28.45 18.75
N LEU A 128 5.90 -28.11 17.79
CA LEU A 128 4.46 -28.35 17.86
C LEU A 128 4.00 -29.65 17.17
N VAL A 129 4.91 -30.46 16.58
CA VAL A 129 4.56 -31.63 15.72
C VAL A 129 3.63 -32.66 16.39
N ASN A 130 3.59 -32.71 17.72
CA ASN A 130 2.67 -33.57 18.49
C ASN A 130 1.89 -32.79 19.58
N ASP A 131 1.76 -31.47 19.42
CA ASP A 131 1.08 -30.59 20.36
C ASP A 131 -0.36 -30.32 19.92
N VAL A 132 -1.28 -30.20 20.87
CA VAL A 132 -2.70 -29.87 20.61
C VAL A 132 -2.87 -28.55 19.86
N THR A 133 -1.90 -27.63 19.99
CA THR A 133 -1.85 -26.37 19.24
C THR A 133 -1.71 -26.62 17.74
N MET A 134 -0.90 -27.60 17.32
CA MET A 134 -0.78 -27.95 15.90
C MET A 134 -2.08 -28.60 15.39
N ASP A 135 -2.72 -29.45 16.20
CA ASP A 135 -4.04 -30.01 15.86
C ASP A 135 -5.08 -28.90 15.66
N MET A 136 -5.06 -27.86 16.50
CA MET A 136 -5.92 -26.69 16.35
C MET A 136 -5.60 -25.91 15.06
N LEU A 137 -4.32 -25.70 14.73
CA LEU A 137 -3.92 -25.03 13.49
C LEU A 137 -4.40 -25.82 12.26
N ARG A 138 -4.26 -27.14 12.25
CA ARG A 138 -4.75 -28.03 11.19
C ARG A 138 -6.27 -28.05 11.05
N ALA A 139 -7.00 -27.75 12.12
CA ALA A 139 -8.45 -27.62 12.09
C ALA A 139 -8.92 -26.25 11.56
N LEU A 140 -8.10 -25.21 11.72
CA LEU A 140 -8.43 -23.84 11.32
C LEU A 140 -7.98 -23.50 9.90
N TYR A 141 -6.89 -24.10 9.45
CA TYR A 141 -6.29 -23.86 8.14
C TYR A 141 -6.29 -25.13 7.32
N ASP A 142 -6.36 -24.97 6.00
CA ASP A 142 -6.17 -26.09 5.08
C ASP A 142 -4.75 -26.70 5.24
N ASP A 143 -4.71 -27.95 5.69
CA ASP A 143 -3.53 -28.82 5.82
C ASP A 143 -3.67 -30.09 4.96
N THR A 144 -4.18 -29.94 3.73
CA THR A 144 -4.29 -31.08 2.81
C THR A 144 -2.93 -31.81 2.69
N PRO A 145 -2.89 -33.15 2.67
CA PRO A 145 -1.62 -33.91 2.73
C PRO A 145 -0.71 -33.72 1.51
N SER A 146 0.58 -34.06 1.67
CA SER A 146 1.64 -33.85 0.68
C SER A 146 1.57 -34.67 -0.59
N ASP A 147 0.76 -35.73 -0.61
CA ASP A 147 0.47 -36.53 -1.78
C ASP A 147 -0.67 -35.93 -2.65
N HIS A 148 -1.36 -34.90 -2.15
CA HIS A 148 -2.42 -34.24 -2.90
C HIS A 148 -1.86 -33.28 -3.96
N PRO A 149 -2.41 -33.24 -5.19
CA PRO A 149 -1.95 -32.35 -6.26
C PRO A 149 -2.00 -30.84 -5.95
N GLN A 150 -2.65 -30.46 -4.85
CA GLN A 150 -2.78 -29.06 -4.39
C GLN A 150 -2.03 -28.80 -3.07
N TYR A 151 -1.15 -29.69 -2.62
CA TYR A 151 -0.42 -29.56 -1.35
C TYR A 151 0.27 -28.20 -1.16
N GLU A 152 1.07 -27.78 -2.15
CA GLU A 152 1.76 -26.49 -2.15
C GLU A 152 0.79 -25.28 -2.18
N ASN A 153 -0.48 -25.57 -2.45
CA ASN A 153 -1.59 -24.61 -2.56
C ASN A 153 -2.54 -24.65 -1.36
N THR A 154 -2.16 -25.32 -0.27
CA THR A 154 -2.87 -25.26 1.01
C THR A 154 -2.50 -23.99 1.78
N GLU A 155 -3.23 -23.66 2.85
CA GLU A 155 -2.95 -22.46 3.65
C GLU A 155 -1.71 -22.65 4.52
N LEU A 156 -1.57 -23.80 5.20
CA LEU A 156 -0.42 -24.05 6.08
C LEU A 156 0.90 -24.19 5.31
N HIS A 157 0.87 -24.71 4.08
CA HIS A 157 2.08 -24.91 3.28
C HIS A 157 2.37 -23.77 2.30
N LEU A 158 1.57 -22.70 2.33
CA LEU A 158 1.77 -21.54 1.48
C LEU A 158 3.15 -20.90 1.72
N ARG A 159 3.87 -20.62 0.62
CA ARG A 159 5.11 -19.84 0.60
C ARG A 159 4.83 -18.37 0.89
N LEU A 160 5.46 -17.81 1.93
CA LEU A 160 5.21 -16.43 2.36
C LEU A 160 5.93 -15.38 1.49
N ASP A 161 7.03 -15.76 0.85
CA ASP A 161 7.82 -14.96 -0.10
C ASP A 161 7.17 -14.80 -1.49
N GLU A 162 6.06 -15.49 -1.74
CA GLU A 162 5.22 -15.34 -2.94
C GLU A 162 3.95 -14.53 -2.66
N GLY A 163 3.87 -13.91 -1.48
CA GLY A 163 2.69 -13.21 -0.98
C GLY A 163 1.56 -14.14 -0.53
N PHE A 164 0.49 -13.55 0.03
CA PHE A 164 -0.56 -14.35 0.69
C PHE A 164 -1.62 -14.91 -0.26
N LYS A 165 -1.48 -14.71 -1.57
CA LYS A 165 -2.32 -15.28 -2.64
C LYS A 165 -3.83 -15.21 -2.38
N GLY A 166 -4.29 -14.11 -1.78
CA GLY A 166 -5.69 -13.87 -1.49
C GLY A 166 -6.19 -14.47 -0.16
N ASN A 167 -5.30 -14.81 0.78
CA ASN A 167 -5.59 -15.32 2.12
C ASN A 167 -5.25 -14.25 3.19
N PRO A 168 -6.20 -13.38 3.60
CA PRO A 168 -5.93 -12.30 4.53
C PRO A 168 -5.67 -12.78 5.97
N ASN A 169 -6.20 -13.94 6.34
CA ASN A 169 -5.96 -14.62 7.61
C ASN A 169 -4.46 -14.88 7.85
N ILE A 170 -3.76 -15.46 6.86
CA ILE A 170 -2.30 -15.68 6.91
C ILE A 170 -1.59 -14.33 7.03
N GLY A 171 -1.99 -13.37 6.21
CA GLY A 171 -1.36 -12.06 6.20
C GLY A 171 -1.47 -11.31 7.53
N CYS A 172 -2.60 -11.42 8.24
CA CYS A 172 -2.76 -10.80 9.55
C CYS A 172 -1.73 -11.29 10.57
N VAL A 173 -1.34 -12.57 10.50
CA VAL A 173 -0.32 -13.13 11.39
C VAL A 173 1.05 -12.56 11.06
N VAL A 174 1.44 -12.59 9.77
CA VAL A 174 2.76 -12.08 9.32
C VAL A 174 2.91 -10.58 9.56
N PHE A 175 1.86 -9.80 9.28
CA PHE A 175 1.89 -8.34 9.49
C PHE A 175 1.96 -7.95 10.97
N ASN A 176 1.60 -8.81 11.91
CA ASN A 176 1.77 -8.54 13.33
C ASN A 176 3.27 -8.37 13.71
N SER A 177 4.17 -9.06 13.00
CA SER A 177 5.62 -8.92 13.16
C SER A 177 6.19 -7.63 12.57
N LEU A 178 5.41 -6.84 11.82
CA LEU A 178 5.86 -5.56 11.25
C LEU A 178 6.38 -4.61 12.35
N SER A 179 5.76 -4.64 13.53
CA SER A 179 6.17 -3.86 14.71
C SER A 179 7.60 -4.15 15.20
N ALA A 180 8.11 -5.35 14.92
CA ALA A 180 9.45 -5.77 15.31
C ALA A 180 10.52 -5.38 14.29
N LEU A 181 10.14 -4.97 13.06
CA LEU A 181 11.09 -4.55 12.04
C LEU A 181 11.80 -3.27 12.46
N LYS A 182 13.13 -3.28 12.39
CA LYS A 182 13.98 -2.13 12.73
C LYS A 182 13.61 -0.91 11.89
N GLU A 183 13.35 -1.10 10.61
CA GLU A 183 12.95 -0.04 9.68
C GLU A 183 11.62 0.58 10.09
N TYR A 184 10.62 -0.23 10.47
CA TYR A 184 9.34 0.28 10.97
C TYR A 184 9.52 1.08 12.27
N GLN A 185 10.30 0.55 13.22
CA GLN A 185 10.62 1.25 14.46
C GLN A 185 11.35 2.57 14.22
N PHE A 186 12.24 2.61 13.22
CA PHE A 186 12.89 3.84 12.80
C PHE A 186 11.87 4.84 12.23
N VAL A 187 10.98 4.41 11.32
CA VAL A 187 9.91 5.27 10.77
C VAL A 187 9.06 5.86 11.89
N ALA A 188 8.56 5.00 12.79
CA ALA A 188 7.74 5.40 13.92
C ALA A 188 8.46 6.43 14.81
N LYS A 189 9.78 6.27 14.99
CA LYS A 189 10.65 7.19 15.75
C LYS A 189 10.91 8.51 15.04
N SER A 190 10.93 8.54 13.71
CA SER A 190 11.21 9.74 12.90
C SER A 190 9.99 10.62 12.63
N ILE A 191 8.77 10.12 12.82
CA ILE A 191 7.53 10.89 12.65
C ILE A 191 7.37 11.89 13.79
N ASN A 192 7.14 13.16 13.42
CA ASN A 192 6.82 14.25 14.35
C ASN A 192 5.30 14.50 14.39
N ALA A 193 4.82 15.19 15.43
CA ALA A 193 3.39 15.46 15.64
C ALA A 193 2.68 16.19 14.48
N ASN A 194 3.41 16.97 13.68
CA ASN A 194 2.84 17.71 12.53
C ASN A 194 2.96 16.99 11.19
N ASP A 195 3.67 15.85 11.16
CA ASP A 195 3.80 15.03 9.96
C ASP A 195 2.46 14.33 9.63
N ARG A 196 2.36 13.77 8.43
CA ARG A 196 1.18 13.01 8.00
C ARG A 196 1.53 11.60 7.60
N ILE A 197 0.58 10.70 7.78
CA ILE A 197 0.66 9.33 7.27
C ILE A 197 -0.47 9.13 6.26
N PHE A 198 -0.15 8.53 5.12
CA PHE A 198 -1.12 8.08 4.15
C PHE A 198 -0.90 6.60 3.82
N ILE A 199 -1.93 5.76 3.93
CA ILE A 199 -1.83 4.33 3.64
C ILE A 199 -2.57 4.01 2.35
N ILE A 200 -1.99 3.19 1.48
CA ILE A 200 -2.62 2.72 0.24
C ILE A 200 -2.70 1.20 0.31
N SER A 201 -3.90 0.66 0.09
CA SER A 201 -4.12 -0.78 0.06
C SER A 201 -5.21 -1.15 -0.94
N SER A 202 -5.18 -2.37 -1.45
CA SER A 202 -6.33 -2.97 -2.13
C SER A 202 -7.12 -3.86 -1.17
N ILE A 203 -8.44 -3.83 -1.31
CA ILE A 203 -9.34 -4.57 -0.43
C ILE A 203 -9.56 -6.04 -0.85
N PHE A 204 -9.25 -6.36 -2.11
CA PHE A 204 -9.48 -7.67 -2.72
C PHE A 204 -8.22 -8.54 -2.78
N GLY A 205 -7.03 -7.96 -2.57
CA GLY A 205 -5.76 -8.68 -2.53
C GLY A 205 -5.43 -9.21 -1.12
N GLY A 206 -4.64 -10.28 -1.03
CA GLY A 206 -4.25 -10.88 0.26
C GLY A 206 -3.41 -9.93 1.12
N THR A 207 -2.30 -9.41 0.57
CA THR A 207 -1.37 -8.51 1.29
C THR A 207 -2.01 -7.18 1.69
N GLY A 208 -2.79 -6.57 0.78
CA GLY A 208 -3.44 -5.28 1.02
C GLY A 208 -4.49 -5.34 2.11
N SER A 209 -5.42 -6.30 1.99
CA SER A 209 -6.57 -6.42 2.90
C SER A 209 -6.17 -6.82 4.32
N SER A 210 -5.09 -7.60 4.48
CA SER A 210 -4.52 -7.95 5.79
C SER A 210 -3.63 -6.85 6.36
N GLY A 211 -2.78 -6.24 5.54
CA GLY A 211 -1.78 -5.28 6.00
C GLY A 211 -2.39 -3.96 6.46
N PHE A 212 -3.45 -3.49 5.78
CA PHE A 212 -4.10 -2.23 6.09
C PHE A 212 -4.62 -2.13 7.54
N PRO A 213 -5.49 -3.04 8.03
CA PRO A 213 -5.99 -2.96 9.40
C PRO A 213 -4.88 -3.17 10.44
N GLN A 214 -3.89 -4.02 10.16
CA GLN A 214 -2.77 -4.24 11.09
C GLN A 214 -1.90 -2.99 11.22
N LEU A 215 -1.57 -2.32 10.11
CA LEU A 215 -0.79 -1.08 10.14
C LEU A 215 -1.52 0.03 10.91
N ILE A 216 -2.84 0.18 10.72
CA ILE A 216 -3.63 1.13 11.52
C ILE A 216 -3.55 0.79 13.01
N LYS A 217 -3.72 -0.49 13.37
CA LYS A 217 -3.63 -0.95 14.76
C LYS A 217 -2.27 -0.63 15.37
N LEU A 218 -1.18 -0.81 14.63
CA LEU A 218 0.17 -0.48 15.08
C LEU A 218 0.36 1.04 15.28
N ILE A 219 -0.11 1.85 14.33
CA ILE A 219 -0.05 3.32 14.43
C ILE A 219 -0.87 3.82 15.63
N LYS A 220 -2.08 3.32 15.82
CA LYS A 220 -2.96 3.75 16.92
C LYS A 220 -2.58 3.17 18.28
N GLY A 221 -1.86 2.05 18.30
CA GLY A 221 -1.27 1.48 19.50
C GLY A 221 0.00 2.18 19.97
N ASP A 222 0.65 2.97 19.12
CA ASP A 222 1.82 3.76 19.49
C ASP A 222 1.41 5.13 20.04
N ASP A 223 1.76 5.42 21.30
CA ASP A 223 1.42 6.66 21.98
C ASP A 223 1.90 7.92 21.25
N ARG A 224 2.96 7.82 20.45
CA ARG A 224 3.48 8.95 19.66
C ARG A 224 2.69 9.20 18.38
N LEU A 225 2.10 8.15 17.82
CA LEU A 225 1.46 8.17 16.51
C LEU A 225 -0.06 8.14 16.58
N LYS A 226 -0.66 7.80 17.74
CA LYS A 226 -2.11 7.67 17.88
C LYS A 226 -2.90 8.91 17.44
N ASP A 227 -2.32 10.09 17.63
CA ASP A 227 -2.90 11.40 17.28
C ASP A 227 -2.41 11.96 15.94
N ILE A 228 -1.60 11.20 15.18
CA ILE A 228 -1.08 11.64 13.87
C ILE A 228 -2.23 11.77 12.87
N MET A 229 -2.13 12.78 12.00
CA MET A 229 -3.04 12.97 10.87
C MET A 229 -2.89 11.78 9.90
N LEU A 230 -3.92 10.94 9.84
CA LEU A 230 -3.89 9.64 9.18
C LEU A 230 -4.96 9.56 8.09
N GLY A 231 -4.49 9.47 6.84
CA GLY A 231 -5.30 9.23 5.66
C GLY A 231 -5.11 7.82 5.11
N ALA A 232 -6.08 7.33 4.36
CA ALA A 232 -5.93 6.08 3.64
C ALA A 232 -6.69 6.06 2.31
N LEU A 233 -6.19 5.28 1.36
CA LEU A 233 -6.86 4.91 0.12
C LEU A 233 -7.10 3.41 0.11
N THR A 234 -8.36 3.02 -0.05
CA THR A 234 -8.77 1.65 -0.30
C THR A 234 -9.19 1.49 -1.77
N VAL A 235 -8.43 0.70 -2.51
CA VAL A 235 -8.67 0.39 -3.92
C VAL A 235 -9.54 -0.87 -4.01
N MET A 236 -10.74 -0.72 -4.57
CA MET A 236 -11.65 -1.84 -4.84
C MET A 236 -11.28 -2.55 -6.15
N PRO A 237 -11.83 -3.74 -6.45
CA PRO A 237 -11.57 -4.42 -7.71
C PRO A 237 -11.83 -3.51 -8.92
N TYR A 238 -10.87 -3.43 -9.84
CA TYR A 238 -10.96 -2.62 -11.07
C TYR A 238 -10.54 -3.41 -12.33
N TYR A 239 -10.20 -4.69 -12.17
CA TYR A 239 -9.90 -5.61 -13.26
C TYR A 239 -10.33 -7.03 -12.87
N LYS A 240 -10.52 -7.87 -13.88
CA LYS A 240 -10.69 -9.32 -13.73
C LYS A 240 -9.40 -10.02 -14.10
N ILE A 241 -9.24 -11.24 -13.63
CA ILE A 241 -8.13 -12.13 -13.97
C ILE A 241 -8.71 -13.25 -14.83
N ALA A 242 -7.96 -13.66 -15.86
CA ALA A 242 -8.34 -14.79 -16.69
C ALA A 242 -8.47 -16.06 -15.86
N ALA A 243 -9.56 -16.80 -16.06
CA ALA A 243 -9.66 -18.16 -15.56
C ALA A 243 -8.48 -18.96 -16.10
N LYS A 244 -7.86 -19.76 -15.22
CA LYS A 244 -6.69 -20.59 -15.52
C LYS A 244 -6.91 -21.41 -16.81
N LYS A 245 -6.05 -21.23 -17.81
CA LYS A 245 -6.10 -21.99 -19.08
C LYS A 245 -5.22 -23.24 -19.10
N THR A 246 -4.32 -23.44 -18.14
CA THR A 246 -3.36 -24.57 -18.12
C THR A 246 -3.21 -25.19 -16.73
N THR A 247 -3.05 -26.51 -16.66
CA THR A 247 -2.72 -27.30 -15.47
C THR A 247 -1.33 -26.93 -14.91
N GLY A 248 -1.25 -25.88 -14.08
CA GLY A 248 0.02 -25.49 -13.43
C GLY A 248 0.00 -24.22 -12.57
N GLY A 249 -0.91 -23.26 -12.80
CA GLY A 249 -1.12 -22.15 -11.85
C GLY A 249 -1.91 -22.61 -10.61
N ASP A 250 -1.68 -22.04 -9.43
CA ASP A 250 -2.33 -22.50 -8.19
C ASP A 250 -3.85 -22.23 -8.12
N GLY A 251 -4.39 -21.38 -9.00
CA GLY A 251 -5.84 -21.07 -9.11
C GLY A 251 -6.41 -20.34 -7.90
N ARG A 252 -5.58 -19.81 -7.00
CA ARG A 252 -6.00 -19.25 -5.71
C ARG A 252 -6.62 -17.85 -5.83
N ILE A 253 -6.27 -17.12 -6.89
CA ILE A 253 -6.81 -15.79 -7.14
C ILE A 253 -7.90 -15.89 -8.22
N SER A 254 -9.14 -15.75 -7.79
CA SER A 254 -10.31 -15.80 -8.65
C SER A 254 -11.10 -14.50 -8.53
N SER A 255 -11.45 -13.91 -9.67
CA SER A 255 -12.25 -12.69 -9.72
C SER A 255 -13.67 -12.91 -9.20
N GLU A 256 -14.17 -14.14 -9.26
CA GLU A 256 -15.47 -14.53 -8.69
C GLU A 256 -15.49 -14.36 -7.16
N SER A 257 -14.34 -14.44 -6.50
CA SER A 257 -14.22 -14.24 -5.04
C SER A 257 -14.02 -12.78 -4.62
N PHE A 258 -13.75 -11.86 -5.56
CA PHE A 258 -13.36 -10.48 -5.23
C PHE A 258 -14.50 -9.70 -4.56
N ASP A 259 -15.73 -9.85 -5.02
CA ASP A 259 -16.88 -9.12 -4.49
C ASP A 259 -17.17 -9.55 -3.05
N ALA A 260 -17.24 -10.86 -2.79
CA ALA A 260 -17.47 -11.41 -1.45
C ALA A 260 -16.35 -11.02 -0.46
N LYS A 261 -15.08 -11.06 -0.90
CA LYS A 261 -13.94 -10.61 -0.08
C LYS A 261 -14.01 -9.12 0.22
N THR A 262 -14.41 -8.32 -0.78
CA THR A 262 -14.59 -6.87 -0.63
C THR A 262 -15.69 -6.57 0.38
N GLU A 263 -16.85 -7.23 0.29
CA GLU A 263 -17.96 -7.06 1.23
C GLU A 263 -17.55 -7.40 2.67
N ALA A 264 -16.86 -8.53 2.86
CA ALA A 264 -16.38 -8.95 4.17
C ALA A 264 -15.38 -7.96 4.77
N ALA A 265 -14.41 -7.49 3.96
CA ALA A 265 -13.42 -6.52 4.39
C ALA A 265 -14.03 -5.13 4.68
N LEU A 266 -14.97 -4.65 3.85
CA LEU A 266 -15.68 -3.39 4.09
C LEU A 266 -16.49 -3.45 5.38
N SER A 267 -17.16 -4.58 5.64
CA SER A 267 -17.90 -4.81 6.89
C SER A 267 -16.97 -4.75 8.10
N TYR A 268 -15.78 -5.35 7.99
CA TYR A 268 -14.75 -5.25 9.03
C TYR A 268 -14.23 -3.81 9.19
N TYR A 269 -13.95 -3.09 8.11
CA TYR A 269 -13.46 -1.71 8.13
C TYR A 269 -14.49 -0.74 8.74
N ALA A 270 -15.75 -0.86 8.35
CA ALA A 270 -16.84 -0.07 8.90
C ALA A 270 -16.97 -0.26 10.42
N LYS A 271 -16.82 -1.50 10.90
CA LYS A 271 -16.95 -1.83 12.33
C LYS A 271 -15.72 -1.46 13.16
N HIS A 272 -14.52 -1.64 12.61
CA HIS A 272 -13.28 -1.58 13.39
C HIS A 272 -12.39 -0.38 13.08
N LEU A 273 -12.47 0.21 11.88
CA LEU A 273 -11.60 1.32 11.46
C LEU A 273 -12.31 2.68 11.47
N SER A 274 -13.65 2.70 11.56
CA SER A 274 -14.42 3.95 11.71
C SER A 274 -13.94 4.74 12.93
N GLY A 275 -13.61 6.02 12.73
CA GLY A 275 -13.09 6.91 13.76
C GLY A 275 -11.60 6.75 14.05
N GLN A 276 -10.91 5.77 13.43
CA GLN A 276 -9.45 5.64 13.53
C GLN A 276 -8.70 6.45 12.47
N LEU A 277 -9.37 6.83 11.38
CA LEU A 277 -8.78 7.59 10.28
C LEU A 277 -9.37 9.00 10.27
N ASP A 278 -8.57 10.00 9.88
CA ASP A 278 -9.07 11.35 9.63
C ASP A 278 -9.71 11.44 8.23
N ALA A 279 -9.13 10.73 7.26
CA ALA A 279 -9.64 10.65 5.90
C ALA A 279 -9.53 9.23 5.32
N LEU A 280 -10.63 8.70 4.78
CA LEU A 280 -10.64 7.46 4.02
C LEU A 280 -11.16 7.72 2.60
N TYR A 281 -10.33 7.42 1.62
CA TYR A 281 -10.63 7.54 0.21
C TYR A 281 -10.97 6.17 -0.37
N HIS A 282 -11.96 6.11 -1.25
CA HIS A 282 -12.22 4.93 -2.07
C HIS A 282 -12.07 5.25 -3.54
N VAL A 283 -11.52 4.28 -4.27
CA VAL A 283 -11.52 4.31 -5.73
C VAL A 283 -11.87 2.93 -6.25
N TRP A 284 -12.76 2.91 -7.24
CA TRP A 284 -13.27 1.70 -7.85
C TRP A 284 -13.67 1.98 -9.30
N ASP A 285 -13.75 0.92 -10.09
CA ASP A 285 -14.23 0.97 -11.47
C ASP A 285 -14.88 -0.37 -11.80
N THR A 286 -15.75 -0.40 -12.79
CA THR A 286 -16.34 -1.66 -13.25
C THR A 286 -15.23 -2.50 -13.89
N PRO A 287 -14.94 -3.72 -13.38
CA PRO A 287 -13.82 -4.51 -13.85
C PRO A 287 -14.15 -5.12 -15.23
N THR A 288 -13.93 -4.34 -16.28
CA THR A 288 -14.23 -4.69 -17.67
C THR A 288 -13.05 -5.37 -18.37
N LYS A 289 -11.82 -5.04 -17.98
CA LYS A 289 -10.61 -5.66 -18.53
C LYS A 289 -10.28 -6.95 -17.82
N GLN A 290 -9.83 -7.93 -18.59
CA GLN A 290 -9.34 -9.21 -18.10
C GLN A 290 -7.83 -9.28 -18.30
N TYR A 291 -7.09 -9.45 -17.21
CA TYR A 291 -5.63 -9.60 -17.22
C TYR A 291 -5.25 -11.07 -17.27
N GLU A 292 -4.02 -11.35 -17.71
CA GLU A 292 -3.48 -12.71 -17.65
C GLU A 292 -3.32 -13.17 -16.19
N TYR A 293 -3.55 -14.46 -15.95
CA TYR A 293 -3.38 -15.03 -14.63
C TYR A 293 -1.91 -15.07 -14.24
N ASN A 294 -1.55 -14.31 -13.21
CA ASN A 294 -0.27 -14.38 -12.53
C ASN A 294 -0.52 -14.35 -11.02
N ALA A 295 -0.01 -15.36 -10.29
CA ALA A 295 -0.18 -15.47 -8.84
C ALA A 295 0.75 -14.54 -8.04
N GLY A 296 1.70 -13.88 -8.71
CA GLY A 296 2.79 -13.12 -8.13
C GLY A 296 4.04 -13.16 -9.00
N GLY A 297 5.12 -12.58 -8.50
CA GLY A 297 6.47 -12.73 -9.04
C GLY A 297 6.76 -11.97 -10.34
N ASP A 298 7.80 -12.43 -11.04
CA ASP A 298 8.42 -11.69 -12.15
C ASP A 298 7.49 -11.53 -13.38
N GLN A 299 6.45 -12.36 -13.47
CA GLN A 299 5.47 -12.33 -14.57
C GLN A 299 4.26 -11.42 -14.28
N GLN A 300 4.11 -10.94 -13.04
CA GLN A 300 3.04 -10.01 -12.69
C GLN A 300 3.38 -8.59 -13.18
N LEU A 301 3.09 -8.36 -14.47
CA LEU A 301 3.34 -7.13 -15.20
C LEU A 301 2.04 -6.53 -15.72
N ASP A 302 1.23 -6.00 -14.81
CA ASP A 302 -0.09 -5.54 -15.18
C ASP A 302 -0.03 -4.22 -16.01
N PRO A 303 -0.94 -4.04 -16.98
CA PRO A 303 -1.09 -2.79 -17.71
C PRO A 303 -1.47 -1.64 -16.77
N ALA A 304 -0.95 -0.43 -17.02
CA ALA A 304 -1.35 0.75 -16.26
C ALA A 304 -2.86 1.00 -16.39
N HIS A 305 -3.50 1.35 -15.27
CA HIS A 305 -4.94 1.61 -15.20
C HIS A 305 -5.24 3.02 -14.70
N LEU A 306 -6.32 3.63 -15.21
CA LEU A 306 -6.75 4.97 -14.81
C LEU A 306 -7.04 5.07 -13.30
N VAL A 307 -7.59 4.00 -12.72
CA VAL A 307 -7.84 3.87 -11.27
C VAL A 307 -6.57 4.10 -10.43
N GLU A 308 -5.41 3.64 -10.89
CA GLU A 308 -4.14 3.87 -10.17
C GLU A 308 -3.76 5.35 -10.16
N MET A 309 -3.98 6.04 -11.28
CA MET A 309 -3.73 7.47 -11.43
C MET A 309 -4.71 8.30 -10.60
N ILE A 310 -6.00 7.98 -10.64
CA ILE A 310 -7.03 8.61 -9.80
C ILE A 310 -6.71 8.37 -8.32
N GLY A 311 -6.33 7.14 -7.94
CA GLY A 311 -5.88 6.83 -6.59
C GLY A 311 -4.70 7.70 -6.15
N ALA A 312 -3.74 7.96 -7.03
CA ALA A 312 -2.61 8.85 -6.71
C ALA A 312 -3.06 10.30 -6.43
N THR A 313 -4.15 10.77 -7.06
CA THR A 313 -4.71 12.10 -6.76
C THR A 313 -5.29 12.21 -5.36
N ALA A 314 -5.77 11.11 -4.77
CA ALA A 314 -6.23 11.10 -3.37
C ALA A 314 -5.10 11.42 -2.38
N ILE A 315 -3.87 10.97 -2.68
CA ILE A 315 -2.68 11.26 -1.89
C ILE A 315 -2.38 12.76 -1.94
N ILE A 316 -2.41 13.33 -3.15
CA ILE A 316 -2.15 14.76 -3.40
C ILE A 316 -3.20 15.61 -2.68
N ASP A 317 -4.47 15.26 -2.83
CA ASP A 317 -5.59 15.94 -2.17
C ASP A 317 -5.41 15.90 -0.64
N PHE A 318 -5.14 14.72 -0.07
CA PHE A 318 -4.88 14.58 1.36
C PHE A 318 -3.70 15.41 1.84
N ILE A 319 -2.56 15.45 1.12
CA ILE A 319 -1.39 16.25 1.50
C ILE A 319 -1.73 17.75 1.50
N ASN A 320 -2.50 18.19 0.51
CA ASN A 320 -2.81 19.60 0.28
C ASN A 320 -3.93 20.14 1.16
N LYS A 321 -4.77 19.27 1.75
CA LYS A 321 -5.85 19.69 2.65
C LYS A 321 -5.32 20.34 3.94
N PRO A 322 -5.85 21.48 4.39
CA PRO A 322 -5.57 22.03 5.71
C PRO A 322 -6.06 21.10 6.83
N ASN A 323 -5.42 21.10 8.00
CA ASN A 323 -5.79 20.22 9.12
C ASN A 323 -7.25 20.43 9.56
N GLU A 324 -7.70 21.68 9.53
CA GLU A 324 -9.05 22.11 9.92
C GLU A 324 -10.13 21.48 9.05
N THR A 325 -9.78 21.14 7.79
CA THR A 325 -10.71 20.47 6.87
C THR A 325 -10.82 18.97 7.11
N LEU A 326 -9.96 18.39 7.95
CA LEU A 326 -9.95 16.97 8.30
C LEU A 326 -10.39 16.73 9.76
N GLU A 327 -10.34 17.75 10.61
CA GLU A 327 -10.89 17.75 11.98
C GLU A 327 -12.43 17.97 11.95
N PRO A 328 -13.23 17.36 12.86
CA PRO A 328 -12.95 17.14 14.27
C PRO A 328 -12.52 15.71 14.58
N LYS A 329 -11.52 15.59 15.47
CA LYS A 329 -11.02 14.31 16.00
C LYS A 329 -12.18 13.42 16.47
N GLY A 330 -12.30 12.24 15.87
CA GLY A 330 -13.27 11.20 16.28
C GLY A 330 -14.24 10.73 15.19
N ALA A 331 -14.31 11.41 14.04
CA ALA A 331 -15.11 10.97 12.90
C ALA A 331 -14.26 10.90 11.63
N THR A 332 -14.25 9.74 10.98
CA THR A 332 -13.58 9.56 9.69
C THR A 332 -14.34 10.28 8.58
N LYS A 333 -13.64 11.12 7.80
CA LYS A 333 -14.21 11.71 6.59
C LYS A 333 -14.01 10.77 5.42
N TYR A 334 -15.09 10.48 4.70
CA TYR A 334 -15.08 9.58 3.56
C TYR A 334 -15.07 10.40 2.26
N PHE A 335 -14.24 9.99 1.31
CA PHE A 335 -14.08 10.63 0.02
C PHE A 335 -14.16 9.59 -1.09
N ASP A 336 -15.12 9.77 -2.00
CA ASP A 336 -15.26 8.93 -3.17
C ASP A 336 -15.03 9.79 -4.42
N TYR A 337 -14.28 9.26 -5.38
CA TYR A 337 -14.09 9.93 -6.66
C TYR A 337 -15.16 9.46 -7.64
N GLY A 338 -16.00 10.37 -8.11
CA GLY A 338 -17.15 10.06 -8.97
C GLY A 338 -17.24 10.97 -10.19
N ILE A 339 -17.79 10.43 -11.27
CA ILE A 339 -18.24 11.18 -12.44
C ILE A 339 -19.74 11.45 -12.33
N LEU A 340 -20.17 12.62 -12.81
CA LEU A 340 -21.58 13.03 -12.80
C LEU A 340 -22.44 12.21 -13.76
N GLN A 341 -21.85 11.81 -14.88
CA GLN A 341 -22.53 11.09 -15.95
C GLN A 341 -21.59 10.09 -16.60
N GLU A 342 -22.07 8.85 -16.73
CA GLU A 342 -21.38 7.80 -17.48
C GLU A 342 -21.44 8.12 -18.98
N SER A 343 -20.29 8.03 -19.66
CA SER A 343 -20.13 8.34 -21.07
C SER A 343 -19.05 7.46 -21.67
N ALA A 344 -19.16 7.16 -22.98
CA ALA A 344 -18.13 6.43 -23.71
C ALA A 344 -16.80 7.20 -23.79
N SER A 345 -16.83 8.51 -23.59
CA SER A 345 -15.65 9.36 -23.46
C SER A 345 -15.79 10.27 -22.25
N THR A 346 -14.86 10.14 -21.30
CA THR A 346 -14.80 10.98 -20.10
C THR A 346 -13.74 12.07 -20.29
N ASP A 347 -14.10 13.30 -19.97
CA ASP A 347 -13.18 14.44 -19.89
C ASP A 347 -13.44 15.25 -18.61
N PHE A 348 -12.71 16.36 -18.43
CA PHE A 348 -12.79 17.18 -17.22
C PHE A 348 -14.20 17.71 -16.88
N ARG A 349 -15.10 17.81 -17.86
CA ARG A 349 -16.48 18.30 -17.68
C ARG A 349 -17.41 17.26 -17.08
N HIS A 350 -16.99 15.99 -17.08
CA HIS A 350 -17.76 14.89 -16.51
C HIS A 350 -17.52 14.73 -15.01
N PHE A 351 -16.56 15.47 -14.44
CA PHE A 351 -16.33 15.52 -13.00
C PHE A 351 -17.12 16.65 -12.35
N TYR A 352 -17.29 16.56 -11.04
CA TYR A 352 -17.90 17.64 -10.26
C TYR A 352 -17.12 18.95 -10.41
N ASP A 353 -17.83 20.09 -10.37
CA ASP A 353 -17.26 21.43 -10.57
C ASP A 353 -16.05 21.74 -9.68
N TRP A 354 -15.97 21.15 -8.49
CA TRP A 354 -14.84 21.36 -7.58
C TRP A 354 -13.58 20.67 -8.10
N SER A 355 -13.69 19.47 -8.68
CA SER A 355 -12.57 18.75 -9.31
C SER A 355 -12.12 19.46 -10.59
N ALA A 356 -13.08 19.93 -11.41
CA ALA A 356 -12.81 20.68 -12.62
C ALA A 356 -12.04 21.99 -12.34
N ARG A 357 -12.40 22.71 -11.26
CA ARG A 357 -11.78 23.98 -10.84
C ARG A 357 -10.40 23.86 -10.17
N GLN A 358 -9.98 22.65 -9.77
CA GLN A 358 -8.63 22.45 -9.24
C GLN A 358 -7.62 22.04 -10.32
N ILE A 359 -8.11 21.62 -11.49
CA ILE A 359 -7.29 21.15 -12.62
C ILE A 359 -7.22 22.20 -13.74
N MET A 360 -8.32 22.91 -14.01
CA MET A 360 -8.38 24.11 -14.88
C MET A 360 -8.08 25.36 -14.08
#